data_AF-A0A1Y3AUM1-F1
#
_entry.id   AF-A0A1Y3AUM1-F1
#
_cell.length_a   1.000
_cell.length_b   1.000
_cell.length_c   1.000
_cell.angle_alpha   90.00
_cell.angle_beta   90.00
_cell.angle_gamma   90.00
#
_symmetry.space_group_name_H-M   'P 1'
#
loop_
_entity.id
_entity.type
_entity.pdbx_description
1 polymer ?
#
loop_
_entity_poly.entity_id
_entity_poly.type
_entity_poly.pdbx_seq_one_letter_code
_entity_poly.pdbx_strand_id
1 'polypeptide(L)'
;MSNVYGGDEVGAIVFDVGSFSTKVGYAGEDAPKSEIPSIVAIHDAPSKLAAEMDRVDSGSTSTGSKERRFYIDTTQVNVARPGQEIKTFLRDGMSMMINFI
;
A
#
# COMPACT_ATOMS: atom_id res chain seq x y z
N MET A 1 1.57 -29.85 -33.10
CA MET A 1 0.20 -29.50 -32.64
C MET A 1 0.31 -28.15 -31.97
N SER A 2 -0.07 -27.08 -32.66
CA SER A 2 -0.12 -25.74 -32.10
C SER A 2 -1.36 -25.64 -31.21
N ASN A 3 -1.15 -25.55 -29.90
CA ASN A 3 -2.19 -25.10 -28.97
C ASN A 3 -2.54 -23.64 -29.33
N VAL A 4 -3.48 -23.47 -30.24
CA VAL A 4 -4.25 -22.23 -30.34
C VAL A 4 -5.50 -22.48 -29.51
N TYR A 5 -5.35 -22.33 -28.20
CA TYR A 5 -6.46 -22.37 -27.25
C TYR A 5 -7.17 -21.02 -27.35
N GLY A 6 -8.41 -21.05 -27.86
CA GLY A 6 -9.52 -20.18 -27.44
C GLY A 6 -9.50 -18.66 -27.67
N GLY A 7 -8.36 -17.98 -27.79
CA GLY A 7 -8.34 -16.50 -27.75
C GLY A 7 -8.84 -15.90 -26.41
N ASP A 8 -8.96 -16.72 -25.37
CA ASP A 8 -9.41 -16.42 -24.02
C ASP A 8 -8.25 -16.08 -23.06
N GLU A 9 -7.04 -16.53 -23.37
CA GLU A 9 -5.79 -16.11 -22.72
C GLU A 9 -5.42 -14.68 -23.13
N VAL A 10 -6.16 -13.69 -22.64
CA VAL A 10 -5.76 -12.29 -22.76
C VAL A 10 -4.64 -12.03 -21.76
N GLY A 11 -3.43 -11.72 -22.25
CA GLY A 11 -2.26 -11.38 -21.42
C GLY A 11 -2.40 -10.05 -20.67
N ALA A 12 -3.45 -9.91 -19.87
CA ALA A 12 -3.81 -8.71 -19.13
C ALA A 12 -3.99 -9.02 -17.64
N ILE A 13 -3.68 -8.01 -16.82
CA ILE A 13 -3.97 -8.00 -15.38
C ILE A 13 -5.22 -7.15 -15.18
N VAL A 14 -6.19 -7.69 -14.45
CA VAL A 14 -7.43 -7.00 -14.10
C VAL A 14 -7.31 -6.49 -12.67
N PHE A 15 -7.62 -5.20 -12.48
CA PHE A 15 -7.75 -4.58 -11.16
C PHE A 15 -9.23 -4.25 -10.93
N ASP A 16 -9.82 -4.84 -9.88
CA ASP A 16 -11.14 -4.48 -9.37
C ASP A 16 -10.96 -3.77 -8.03
N VAL A 17 -11.15 -2.45 -8.05
CA VAL A 17 -10.86 -1.56 -6.93
C VAL A 17 -12.16 -1.21 -6.22
N GLY A 18 -12.56 -2.07 -5.27
CA GLY A 18 -13.76 -1.88 -4.45
C GLY A 18 -13.47 -1.15 -3.13
N SER A 19 -14.48 -0.51 -2.54
CA SER A 19 -14.34 0.25 -1.29
C SER A 19 -13.90 -0.58 -0.08
N PHE A 20 -14.18 -1.89 -0.09
CA PHE A 20 -13.80 -2.81 0.99
C PHE A 20 -12.53 -3.59 0.65
N SER A 21 -12.45 -4.15 -0.55
CA SER A 21 -11.30 -4.91 -1.02
C SER A 21 -10.92 -4.55 -2.45
N THR A 22 -9.64 -4.66 -2.73
CA THR A 22 -9.04 -4.57 -4.06
C THR A 22 -8.66 -5.98 -4.49
N LYS A 23 -9.18 -6.41 -5.62
CA LYS A 23 -8.93 -7.72 -6.21
C LYS A 23 -8.07 -7.57 -7.44
N VAL A 24 -7.13 -8.51 -7.62
CA VAL A 24 -6.25 -8.56 -8.80
C VAL A 24 -6.10 -9.99 -9.29
N GLY A 25 -6.09 -10.17 -10.62
CA GLY A 25 -5.96 -11.47 -11.26
C GLY A 25 -5.67 -11.33 -12.75
N TYR A 26 -5.43 -12.45 -13.44
CA TYR A 26 -5.30 -12.45 -14.89
C TYR A 26 -6.68 -12.48 -15.55
N ALA A 27 -6.80 -11.81 -16.70
CA ALA A 27 -8.02 -11.88 -17.48
C ALA A 27 -8.29 -13.32 -17.94
N GLY A 28 -9.56 -13.74 -17.89
CA GLY A 28 -9.97 -15.09 -18.29
C GLY A 28 -9.88 -16.16 -17.20
N GLU A 29 -9.35 -15.85 -16.01
CA GLU A 29 -9.37 -16.78 -14.87
C GLU A 29 -10.70 -16.77 -14.10
N ASP A 30 -11.05 -17.91 -13.49
CA ASP A 30 -12.30 -18.09 -12.75
C ASP A 30 -12.40 -17.23 -11.48
N ALA A 31 -11.27 -16.86 -10.89
CA ALA A 31 -11.18 -16.14 -9.62
C ALA A 31 -9.95 -15.23 -9.56
N PRO A 32 -10.00 -14.13 -8.79
CA PRO A 32 -8.84 -13.27 -8.60
C PRO A 32 -7.71 -14.05 -7.91
N LYS A 33 -6.47 -13.74 -8.26
CA LYS A 33 -5.27 -14.32 -7.63
C LYS A 33 -4.99 -13.74 -6.26
N SER A 34 -5.38 -12.50 -6.03
CA SER A 34 -5.21 -11.84 -4.74
C SER A 34 -6.38 -10.90 -4.46
N GLU A 35 -6.75 -10.86 -3.19
CA GLU A 35 -7.71 -9.93 -2.63
C GLU A 35 -7.10 -9.32 -1.38
N ILE A 36 -6.92 -8.01 -1.39
CA ILE A 36 -6.37 -7.25 -0.28
C ILE A 36 -7.38 -6.20 0.21
N PRO A 37 -7.37 -5.82 1.49
CA PRO A 37 -8.20 -4.72 1.98
C PRO A 37 -7.89 -3.40 1.26
N SER A 38 -8.91 -2.61 0.93
CA SER A 38 -8.76 -1.27 0.31
C SER A 38 -8.43 -0.19 1.34
N ILE A 39 -7.44 -0.48 2.18
CA ILE A 39 -6.90 0.39 3.22
C ILE A 39 -5.37 0.36 3.20
N VAL A 40 -4.78 1.47 3.64
CA VAL A 40 -3.34 1.64 3.82
C VAL A 40 -3.08 2.14 5.23
N ALA A 41 -2.10 1.56 5.92
CA ALA A 41 -1.61 2.11 7.17
C ALA A 41 -0.40 3.03 6.89
N ILE A 42 -0.46 4.24 7.40
CA ILE A 42 0.53 5.30 7.26
C ILE A 42 1.22 5.47 8.60
N HIS A 43 2.54 5.38 8.61
CA HIS A 43 3.33 5.49 9.84
C HIS A 43 4.58 6.35 9.59
N ASP A 44 4.66 7.48 10.30
CA ASP A 44 5.83 8.35 10.25
C ASP A 44 6.90 7.78 11.19
N ALA A 45 7.88 7.09 10.61
CA ALA A 45 9.02 6.55 11.35
C ALA A 45 10.18 7.58 11.41
N PRO A 46 11.04 7.52 12.43
CA PRO A 46 12.31 8.23 12.36
C PRO A 46 13.10 7.73 11.15
N SER A 47 13.62 8.65 10.32
CA SER A 47 14.47 8.25 9.21
C SER A 47 15.69 7.51 9.73
N LYS A 48 16.18 6.52 8.96
CA LYS A 48 17.41 5.78 9.31
C LYS A 48 18.60 6.70 9.55
N LEU A 49 18.66 7.82 8.82
CA LEU A 49 19.64 8.89 9.00
C LEU A 49 19.53 9.57 10.38
N ALA A 50 18.31 9.87 10.85
CA ALA A 50 18.11 10.47 12.16
C ALA A 50 18.52 9.54 13.31
N ALA A 51 18.26 8.23 13.18
CA ALA A 51 18.64 7.24 14.19
C ALA A 51 20.16 7.03 14.31
N GLU A 52 20.93 7.31 13.24
CA GLU A 52 22.38 7.15 13.22
C GLU A 52 23.12 8.41 13.74
N MET A 53 22.47 9.58 13.67
CA MET A 53 23.01 10.87 14.14
C MET A 53 22.77 11.15 15.64
N ASP A 54 21.90 10.38 16.32
CA ASP A 54 21.55 10.56 17.75
C ASP A 54 22.67 10.13 18.73
N ARG A 55 23.88 9.81 18.23
CA ARG A 55 25.06 9.50 19.05
C ARG A 55 26.00 10.69 19.27
N VAL A 56 25.69 11.89 18.76
CA VAL A 56 26.51 13.09 18.95
C VAL A 56 25.66 14.21 19.56
N ASP A 57 25.99 14.55 20.80
CA ASP A 57 25.31 15.53 21.65
C ASP A 57 25.40 16.97 21.10
N SER A 58 24.34 17.72 21.43
CA SER A 58 24.21 19.17 21.58
C SER A 58 23.86 20.03 20.36
N GLY A 59 22.61 20.51 20.36
CA GLY A 59 22.37 21.95 20.24
C GLY A 59 21.72 22.49 18.97
N SER A 60 21.15 21.66 18.08
CA SER A 60 20.37 22.18 16.94
C SER A 60 18.97 21.58 16.88
N THR A 61 17.96 22.45 16.89
CA THR A 61 16.55 22.15 16.60
C THR A 61 16.43 21.78 15.12
N SER A 62 16.97 20.63 14.74
CA SER A 62 16.68 20.01 13.46
C SER A 62 15.34 19.31 13.61
N THR A 63 14.33 19.80 12.90
CA THR A 63 13.10 19.06 12.65
C THR A 63 13.48 17.73 11.99
N GLY A 64 13.71 16.71 12.82
CA GLY A 64 14.18 15.40 12.37
C GLY A 64 13.32 14.92 11.21
N SER A 65 13.95 14.64 10.07
CA SER A 65 13.26 14.19 8.87
C SER A 65 12.53 12.89 9.17
N LYS A 66 11.21 12.96 9.30
CA LYS A 66 10.35 11.78 9.45
C LYS A 66 10.25 11.08 8.10
N GLU A 67 10.46 9.77 8.07
CA GLU A 67 10.25 8.92 6.91
C GLU A 67 8.83 8.35 6.99
N ARG A 68 7.96 8.72 6.04
CA ARG A 68 6.61 8.17 5.96
C ARG A 68 6.63 6.77 5.35
N ARG A 69 6.16 5.78 6.10
CA ARG A 69 6.05 4.37 5.68
C ARG A 69 4.61 4.01 5.40
N PHE A 70 4.40 3.21 4.37
CA PHE A 70 3.10 2.68 3.97
C PHE A 70 3.09 1.17 4.14
N TYR A 71 2.06 0.67 4.82
CA TYR A 71 1.79 -0.76 4.94
C TYR A 71 0.47 -1.05 4.23
N ILE A 72 0.51 -2.04 3.35
CA ILE A 72 -0.63 -2.57 2.60
C ILE A 72 -0.76 -4.04 3.00
N ASP A 73 -1.91 -4.64 2.69
CA ASP A 73 -2.25 -6.02 3.03
C ASP A 73 -2.46 -6.25 4.53
N THR A 74 -3.09 -7.37 4.84
CA THR A 74 -3.53 -7.81 6.16
C THR A 74 -2.39 -7.95 7.16
N THR A 75 -1.22 -8.44 6.73
CA THR A 75 -0.14 -8.79 7.67
C THR A 75 0.43 -7.57 8.39
N GLN A 76 0.69 -6.49 7.66
CA GLN A 76 1.39 -5.33 8.22
C GLN A 76 0.44 -4.21 8.68
N VAL A 77 -0.75 -4.10 8.07
CA VAL A 77 -1.76 -3.11 8.46
C VAL A 77 -2.34 -3.40 9.85
N ASN A 78 -2.51 -4.68 10.21
CA ASN A 78 -3.08 -5.08 11.50
C ASN A 78 -2.10 -4.98 12.68
N VAL A 79 -0.82 -4.67 12.42
CA VAL A 79 0.16 -4.45 13.50
C VAL A 79 -0.04 -3.05 14.06
N ALA A 80 -0.44 -2.98 15.34
CA ALA A 80 -0.58 -1.72 16.05
C ALA A 80 0.78 -1.04 16.25
N ARG A 81 0.89 0.22 15.81
CA ARG A 81 2.09 1.06 16.01
C ARG A 81 1.66 2.42 16.55
N PRO A 82 2.38 3.00 17.53
CA PRO A 82 2.09 4.34 18.02
C PRO A 82 2.14 5.36 16.88
N GLY A 83 1.11 6.21 16.77
CA GLY A 83 1.04 7.24 15.73
C GLY A 83 0.77 6.73 14.30
N GLN A 84 0.45 5.44 14.12
CA GLN A 84 -0.02 4.92 12.83
C GLN A 84 -1.47 5.31 12.57
N GLU A 85 -1.76 5.71 11.34
CA GLU A 85 -3.10 6.06 10.87
C GLU A 85 -3.52 5.08 9.76
N ILE A 86 -4.76 4.57 9.81
CA ILE A 86 -5.32 3.72 8.74
C ILE A 86 -6.28 4.55 7.90
N LYS A 87 -6.07 4.59 6.59
CA LYS A 87 -6.92 5.31 5.63
C LYS A 87 -7.40 4.39 4.52
N THR A 88 -8.61 4.64 4.02
CA THR A 88 -9.01 4.18 2.70
C THR A 88 -8.59 5.21 1.65
N PHE A 89 -8.39 4.74 0.41
CA PHE A 89 -8.12 5.58 -0.75
C PHE A 89 -9.34 5.72 -1.67
N LEU A 90 -10.49 5.19 -1.26
CA LEU A 90 -11.75 5.29 -1.99
C LEU A 90 -12.81 5.99 -1.15
N ARG A 91 -13.57 6.87 -1.79
CA ARG A 91 -14.76 7.50 -1.23
C ARG A 91 -15.85 7.49 -2.27
N ASP A 92 -17.02 6.94 -1.92
CA ASP A 92 -18.19 6.87 -2.80
C ASP A 92 -17.88 6.21 -4.16
N GLY A 93 -16.99 5.20 -4.15
CA GLY A 93 -16.54 4.50 -5.37
C GLY A 93 -15.51 5.25 -6.22
N MET A 94 -15.04 6.42 -5.77
CA MET A 94 -14.07 7.25 -6.47
C MET A 94 -12.74 7.28 -5.74
N SER A 95 -11.63 7.31 -6.49
CA SER A 95 -10.30 7.51 -5.92
C SER A 95 -10.23 8.87 -5.22
N MET A 96 -9.87 8.86 -3.94
CA MET A 96 -9.59 10.08 -3.20
C MET A 96 -8.14 10.49 -3.44
N MET A 97 -7.89 11.78 -3.65
CA MET A 97 -6.54 12.31 -3.58
C MET A 97 -6.09 12.28 -2.12
N ILE A 98 -5.28 11.29 -1.76
CA ILE A 98 -4.53 11.32 -0.52
C ILE A 98 -3.31 12.20 -0.79
N ASN A 99 -3.25 13.39 -0.20
CA ASN A 99 -2.07 14.24 -0.31
C ASN A 99 -0.89 13.54 0.38
N PHE A 100 0.04 13.02 -0.43
CA PHE A 100 1.23 12.31 0.04
C PHE A 100 2.48 13.20 0.10
N ILE A 101 2.33 14.51 -0.06
CA ILE A 101 3.41 15.52 -0.10
C ILE A 101 3.09 16.70 0.82
#